data_AF-A0A2Z6Q501-F1
#
_entry.id   AF-A0A2Z6Q501-F1
#
_cell.length_a   1.000
_cell.length_b   1.000
_cell.length_c   1.000
_cell.angle_alpha   90.00
_cell.angle_beta   90.00
_cell.angle_gamma   90.00
#
_symmetry.space_group_name_H-M   'P 1'
#
loop_
_entity.id
_entity.type
_entity.pdbx_description
1 polymer ?
#
loop_
_entity_poly.entity_id
_entity_poly.type
_entity_poly.pdbx_seq_one_letter_code
_entity_poly.pdbx_strand_id
1 'polypeptide(L)'
;MKTGKTDDFQDDEESCNGEEMFVEDKVFEKKLLRKIDLRIMPLLTLLYLLSFLDRVNIGNAKLAYIEDDLGLVGTQFNWCLSIFFFGYILFEVPSNFVLIRAKPSIWIPFIVISWGIVMTLMAFVSDFSGLMSARFFLGACESGLFPGAIYYITIWYKRSETNFRIAIITVGASFAGSFSGLLAYGIIKLDDSINLKGWQWLFLIEGLITIIVSMFSYFLLSNYPGKTKWLNDKEREFVVKRLEDDAGKAHAESFGKRQIYAALTDYKVYLAMLHLGVSSIPFYSFTLFIPTIVSRMGFSNVNSQLLSVPPYFCSGMATLTVAILSDRQRIRSPFIIGCSFIAIIGYILLIVPSVGIPGKYTGACIVGAGLSPAIYNFIFPLSLRSFNRLTNNIAGYAKRGIATAMVVMCANFGGAVASQVYRPKDLYYFFGHSISLAFLIASVCTSIIQLIIFRTLNKKKKENPQSFLEGKTEEEIKNMGDLHPEFIYNL
;
A
#
# COMPACT_ATOMS: atom_id res chain seq x y z
N MET A 1 -16.80 12.33 72.86
CA MET A 1 -16.28 13.27 71.85
C MET A 1 -14.75 13.29 71.94
N LYS A 2 -14.05 12.43 71.19
CA LYS A 2 -12.60 12.42 70.90
C LYS A 2 -12.45 11.54 69.64
N THR A 3 -12.61 12.15 68.46
CA THR A 3 -11.54 12.45 67.49
C THR A 3 -10.90 11.19 66.89
N GLY A 4 -11.47 10.75 65.76
CA GLY A 4 -10.76 9.98 64.75
C GLY A 4 -10.01 10.92 63.80
N LYS A 5 -8.82 10.49 63.37
CA LYS A 5 -8.06 11.01 62.22
C LYS A 5 -6.78 10.16 62.10
N THR A 6 -6.80 9.08 61.33
CA THR A 6 -5.60 8.32 60.94
C THR A 6 -5.72 7.54 59.61
N ASP A 7 -6.68 7.84 58.73
CA ASP A 7 -6.87 7.01 57.51
C ASP A 7 -6.61 7.73 56.16
N ASP A 8 -6.20 9.00 56.15
CA ASP A 8 -6.02 9.77 54.90
C ASP A 8 -4.60 9.72 54.28
N PHE A 9 -3.64 8.99 54.86
CA PHE A 9 -2.24 8.98 54.36
C PHE A 9 -1.85 7.75 53.52
N GLN A 10 -2.67 6.70 53.46
CA GLN A 10 -2.36 5.49 52.68
C GLN A 10 -2.89 5.53 51.24
N ASP A 11 -4.00 6.23 50.98
CA ASP A 11 -4.57 6.33 49.63
C ASP A 11 -3.76 7.26 48.70
N ASP A 12 -3.06 8.26 49.25
CA ASP A 12 -2.19 9.17 48.48
C ASP A 12 -0.85 8.51 48.08
N GLU A 13 -0.31 7.58 48.89
CA GLU A 13 0.92 6.84 48.56
C GLU A 13 0.68 5.71 47.53
N GLU A 14 -0.46 5.01 47.58
CA GLU A 14 -0.81 3.99 46.55
C GLU A 14 -1.17 4.64 45.21
N SER A 15 -1.84 5.79 45.20
CA SER A 15 -2.14 6.52 43.96
C SER A 15 -0.89 7.14 43.33
N CYS A 16 0.02 7.72 44.13
CA CYS A 16 1.31 8.22 43.65
C CYS A 16 2.22 7.09 43.12
N ASN A 17 2.29 5.94 43.81
CA ASN A 17 3.05 4.76 43.33
C ASN A 17 2.45 4.17 42.05
N GLY A 18 1.11 4.15 41.92
CA GLY A 18 0.43 3.71 40.71
C GLY A 18 0.68 4.62 39.51
N GLU A 19 0.71 5.94 39.72
CA GLU A 19 1.04 6.91 38.68
C GLU A 19 2.52 6.88 38.29
N GLU A 20 3.45 6.77 39.24
CA GLU A 20 4.89 6.64 38.96
C GLU A 20 5.22 5.34 38.22
N MET A 21 4.65 4.21 38.63
CA MET A 21 4.81 2.91 37.95
C MET A 21 4.21 2.95 36.53
N PHE A 22 3.06 3.59 36.34
CA PHE A 22 2.43 3.78 35.02
C PHE A 22 3.23 4.72 34.11
N VAL A 23 3.91 5.73 34.67
CA VAL A 23 4.79 6.64 33.93
C VAL A 23 6.09 5.94 33.54
N GLU A 24 6.71 5.17 34.43
CA GLU A 24 7.88 4.33 34.12
C GLU A 24 7.57 3.30 33.04
N ASP A 25 6.41 2.63 33.12
CA ASP A 25 5.94 1.68 32.11
C ASP A 25 5.76 2.33 30.74
N LYS A 26 5.24 3.56 30.66
CA LYS A 26 5.10 4.31 29.39
C LYS A 26 6.46 4.72 28.81
N VAL A 27 7.42 5.10 29.63
CA VAL A 27 8.77 5.47 29.18
C VAL A 27 9.51 4.23 28.69
N PHE A 28 9.38 3.11 29.41
CA PHE A 28 9.90 1.82 29.02
C PHE A 28 9.26 1.33 27.70
N GLU A 29 7.93 1.42 27.59
CA GLU A 29 7.17 1.07 26.38
C GLU A 29 7.67 1.84 25.16
N LYS A 30 7.88 3.16 25.28
CA LYS A 30 8.41 3.99 24.18
C LYS A 30 9.84 3.61 23.78
N LYS A 31 10.73 3.33 24.75
CA LYS A 31 12.11 2.90 24.46
C LYS A 31 12.12 1.55 23.74
N LEU A 32 11.31 0.61 24.22
CA LEU A 32 11.17 -0.72 23.65
C LEU A 32 10.59 -0.67 22.23
N LEU A 33 9.54 0.12 22.01
CA LEU A 33 8.96 0.34 20.68
C LEU A 33 10.00 0.90 19.70
N ARG A 34 10.79 1.90 20.11
CA ARG A 34 11.86 2.44 19.26
C ARG A 34 12.90 1.37 18.90
N LYS A 35 13.25 0.51 19.84
CA LYS A 35 14.18 -0.62 19.61
C LYS A 35 13.62 -1.62 18.60
N ILE A 36 12.33 -1.93 18.68
CA ILE A 36 11.61 -2.80 17.74
C ILE A 36 11.52 -2.11 16.36
N ASP A 37 11.13 -0.84 16.33
CA ASP A 37 10.98 -0.04 15.13
C ASP A 37 12.28 0.03 14.34
N LEU A 38 13.39 0.37 15.00
CA LEU A 38 14.71 0.48 14.37
C LEU A 38 15.21 -0.83 13.75
N ARG A 39 14.70 -1.98 14.21
CA ARG A 39 15.11 -3.29 13.68
C ARG A 39 14.17 -3.78 12.57
N ILE A 40 12.86 -3.62 12.75
CA ILE A 40 11.85 -4.20 11.85
C ILE A 40 11.50 -3.24 10.72
N MET A 41 11.26 -1.97 11.02
CA MET A 41 10.71 -1.03 10.05
C MET A 41 11.67 -0.72 8.89
N PRO A 42 12.97 -0.45 9.10
CA PRO A 42 13.90 -0.23 8.00
C PRO A 42 13.96 -1.44 7.05
N LEU A 43 13.96 -2.66 7.60
CA LEU A 43 14.03 -3.87 6.80
C LEU A 43 12.77 -4.08 5.96
N LEU A 44 11.58 -4.00 6.56
CA LEU A 44 10.32 -4.13 5.81
C LEU A 44 10.17 -3.02 4.76
N THR A 45 10.56 -1.80 5.10
CA THR A 45 10.53 -0.67 4.17
C THR A 45 11.50 -0.90 3.02
N LEU A 46 12.70 -1.44 3.27
CA LEU A 46 13.67 -1.80 2.25
C LEU A 46 13.15 -2.92 1.33
N LEU A 47 12.60 -4.00 1.90
CA LEU A 47 12.05 -5.10 1.11
C LEU A 47 10.90 -4.64 0.21
N TYR A 48 10.04 -3.76 0.72
CA TYR A 48 8.93 -3.21 -0.05
C TYR A 48 9.38 -2.18 -1.09
N LEU A 49 10.42 -1.39 -0.77
CA LEU A 49 11.07 -0.50 -1.72
C LEU A 49 11.65 -1.30 -2.89
N LEU A 50 12.34 -2.41 -2.63
CA LEU A 50 12.89 -3.29 -3.68
C LEU A 50 11.78 -3.90 -4.54
N SER A 51 10.67 -4.37 -3.94
CA SER A 51 9.53 -4.89 -4.72
C SER A 51 8.91 -3.82 -5.63
N PHE A 52 8.75 -2.59 -5.15
CA PHE A 52 8.24 -1.51 -6.01
C PHE A 52 9.23 -1.09 -7.09
N LEU A 53 10.53 -1.11 -6.77
CA LEU A 53 11.61 -0.84 -7.71
C LEU A 53 11.55 -1.84 -8.87
N ASP A 54 11.51 -3.14 -8.58
CA ASP A 54 11.42 -4.22 -9.57
C ASP A 54 10.20 -4.07 -10.49
N ARG A 55 9.06 -3.64 -9.92
CA ARG A 55 7.80 -3.45 -10.67
C ARG A 55 7.87 -2.30 -11.68
N VAL A 56 8.47 -1.17 -11.29
CA VAL A 56 8.56 0.02 -12.16
C VAL A 56 9.73 -0.07 -13.13
N ASN A 57 10.68 -0.95 -12.85
CA ASN A 57 11.91 -1.09 -13.63
C ASN A 57 11.67 -1.39 -15.11
N ILE A 58 10.60 -2.11 -15.45
CA ILE A 58 10.22 -2.33 -16.85
C ILE A 58 9.97 -1.03 -17.63
N GLY A 59 9.46 0.01 -16.97
CA GLY A 59 9.29 1.32 -17.61
C GLY A 59 10.62 1.94 -18.02
N ASN A 60 11.67 1.71 -17.23
CA ASN A 60 13.04 2.13 -17.53
C ASN A 60 13.67 1.25 -18.61
N ALA A 61 13.46 -0.08 -18.54
CA ALA A 61 13.94 -1.03 -19.55
C ALA A 61 13.38 -0.72 -20.95
N LYS A 62 12.17 -0.17 -21.04
CA LYS A 62 11.61 0.33 -22.30
C LYS A 62 12.45 1.41 -22.96
N LEU A 63 13.04 2.32 -22.17
CA LEU A 63 13.95 3.35 -22.69
C LEU A 63 15.34 2.81 -23.04
N ALA A 64 15.67 1.61 -22.57
CA ALA A 64 16.87 0.86 -22.93
C ALA A 64 16.60 -0.18 -24.03
N TYR A 65 15.66 0.11 -24.95
CA TYR A 65 15.42 -0.63 -26.19
C TYR A 65 15.00 -2.10 -26.05
N ILE A 66 14.45 -2.50 -24.90
CA ILE A 66 13.94 -3.86 -24.68
C ILE A 66 12.89 -4.30 -25.73
N GLU A 67 12.10 -3.36 -26.28
CA GLU A 67 11.11 -3.67 -27.32
C GLU A 67 11.77 -4.08 -28.63
N ASP A 68 12.82 -3.37 -29.04
CA ASP A 68 13.56 -3.64 -30.27
C ASP A 68 14.42 -4.90 -30.13
N ASP A 69 15.03 -5.09 -28.96
CA ASP A 69 15.95 -6.19 -28.68
C ASP A 69 15.28 -7.57 -28.63
N LEU A 70 14.03 -7.62 -28.18
CA LEU A 70 13.21 -8.85 -28.11
C LEU A 70 12.27 -9.00 -29.31
N GLY A 71 12.31 -8.07 -30.26
CA GLY A 71 11.42 -8.06 -31.43
C GLY A 71 9.94 -7.93 -31.06
N LEU A 72 9.61 -7.17 -30.02
CA LEU A 72 8.24 -7.00 -29.55
C LEU A 72 7.44 -6.14 -30.52
N VAL A 73 6.31 -6.67 -31.02
CA VAL A 73 5.46 -6.00 -32.01
C VAL A 73 4.14 -5.53 -31.38
N GLY A 74 3.76 -4.29 -31.66
CA GLY A 74 2.43 -3.76 -31.36
C GLY A 74 2.13 -3.69 -29.87
N THR A 75 1.19 -4.49 -29.38
CA THR A 75 0.73 -4.49 -27.97
C THR A 75 1.38 -5.57 -27.12
N GLN A 76 2.35 -6.32 -27.64
CA GLN A 76 3.03 -7.40 -26.93
C GLN A 76 3.68 -6.91 -25.62
N PHE A 77 4.38 -5.77 -25.63
CA PHE A 77 4.95 -5.18 -24.42
C PHE A 77 3.89 -4.90 -23.34
N ASN A 78 2.74 -4.35 -23.74
CA ASN A 78 1.64 -4.07 -22.81
C ASN A 78 1.07 -5.37 -22.21
N TRP A 79 1.01 -6.46 -22.96
CA TRP A 79 0.62 -7.77 -22.43
C TRP A 79 1.63 -8.31 -21.40
N CYS A 80 2.93 -8.08 -21.58
CA CYS A 80 3.96 -8.39 -20.58
C CYS A 80 3.80 -7.56 -19.29
N LEU A 81 3.23 -6.36 -19.36
CA LEU A 81 2.87 -5.57 -18.19
C LEU A 81 1.61 -6.12 -17.49
N SER A 82 0.56 -6.45 -18.26
CA SER A 82 -0.70 -6.97 -17.71
C SER A 82 -0.56 -8.35 -17.04
N ILE A 83 0.27 -9.25 -17.60
CA ILE A 83 0.41 -10.63 -17.11
C ILE A 83 0.96 -10.71 -15.67
N PHE A 84 1.76 -9.73 -15.26
CA PHE A 84 2.24 -9.58 -13.90
C PHE A 84 1.07 -9.50 -12.90
N PHE A 85 0.07 -8.66 -13.19
CA PHE A 85 -1.08 -8.49 -12.31
C PHE A 85 -1.96 -9.73 -12.25
N PHE A 86 -2.09 -10.49 -13.34
CA PHE A 86 -2.81 -11.77 -13.32
C PHE A 86 -2.11 -12.81 -12.44
N GLY A 87 -0.78 -12.90 -12.53
CA GLY A 87 0.01 -13.73 -11.61
C GLY A 87 -0.16 -13.30 -10.16
N TYR A 88 -0.13 -11.99 -9.90
CA TYR A 88 -0.34 -11.44 -8.57
C TYR A 88 -1.71 -11.84 -7.99
N ILE A 89 -2.79 -11.59 -8.73
CA ILE A 89 -4.17 -11.88 -8.28
C ILE A 89 -4.37 -13.37 -7.98
N LEU A 90 -3.84 -14.25 -8.84
CA LEU A 90 -4.02 -15.70 -8.70
C LEU A 90 -3.33 -16.24 -7.44
N PHE A 91 -2.14 -15.73 -7.12
CA PHE A 91 -1.31 -16.24 -6.01
C PHE A 91 -1.42 -15.44 -4.71
N GLU A 92 -2.08 -14.27 -4.71
CA GLU A 92 -2.28 -13.44 -3.51
C GLU A 92 -3.03 -14.20 -2.40
N VAL A 93 -4.14 -14.87 -2.73
CA VAL A 93 -4.93 -15.63 -1.75
C VAL A 93 -4.20 -16.90 -1.27
N PRO A 94 -3.67 -17.76 -2.17
CA PRO A 94 -2.86 -18.92 -1.75
C PRO A 94 -1.65 -18.54 -0.89
N SER A 95 -0.90 -17.51 -1.29
CA SER A 95 0.31 -17.10 -0.57
C SER A 95 0.01 -16.62 0.85
N ASN A 96 -1.11 -15.90 1.03
CA ASN A 96 -1.59 -15.51 2.35
C ASN A 96 -1.99 -16.68 3.25
N PHE A 97 -2.56 -17.72 2.65
CA PHE A 97 -2.92 -18.92 3.41
C PHE A 97 -1.68 -19.66 3.91
N VAL A 98 -0.62 -19.71 3.09
CA VAL A 98 0.67 -20.28 3.49
C VAL A 98 1.32 -19.43 4.59
N LEU A 99 1.28 -18.10 4.48
CA LEU A 99 1.84 -17.18 5.48
C LEU A 99 1.27 -17.40 6.89
N ILE A 100 -0.02 -17.71 7.02
CA ILE A 100 -0.65 -17.97 8.33
C ILE A 100 -0.12 -19.28 8.96
N ARG A 101 0.27 -20.26 8.14
CA ARG A 101 0.76 -21.57 8.59
C ARG A 101 2.28 -21.63 8.72
N ALA A 102 2.98 -20.85 7.90
CA ALA A 102 4.43 -20.80 7.86
C ALA A 102 4.98 -19.76 8.84
N LYS A 103 6.26 -19.92 9.19
CA LYS A 103 6.99 -18.94 9.99
C LYS A 103 7.26 -17.69 9.13
N PRO A 104 6.84 -16.48 9.54
CA PRO A 104 7.05 -15.26 8.74
C PRO A 104 8.52 -14.97 8.42
N SER A 105 9.45 -15.30 9.33
CA SER A 105 10.90 -15.13 9.10
C SER A 105 11.47 -16.05 8.01
N ILE A 106 10.74 -17.09 7.62
CA ILE A 106 11.16 -18.01 6.56
C ILE A 106 10.39 -17.66 5.28
N TRP A 107 9.09 -17.44 5.40
CA TRP A 107 8.22 -17.20 4.25
C TRP A 107 8.51 -15.86 3.55
N ILE A 108 8.67 -14.76 4.31
CA ILE A 108 8.96 -13.45 3.70
C ILE A 108 10.28 -13.49 2.91
N PRO A 109 11.43 -13.93 3.49
CA PRO A 109 12.67 -14.05 2.73
C PRO A 109 12.59 -15.05 1.59
N PHE A 110 11.86 -16.16 1.74
CA PHE A 110 11.66 -17.12 0.66
C PHE A 110 10.95 -16.49 -0.55
N ILE A 111 9.93 -15.67 -0.31
CA ILE A 111 9.26 -14.90 -1.37
C ILE A 111 10.26 -13.94 -2.04
N VAL A 112 11.06 -13.21 -1.24
CA VAL A 112 12.08 -12.24 -1.71
C VAL A 112 13.15 -12.91 -2.57
N ILE A 113 13.68 -14.06 -2.11
CA ILE A 113 14.65 -14.86 -2.87
C ILE A 113 14.01 -15.34 -4.18
N SER A 114 12.80 -15.90 -4.12
CA SER A 114 12.14 -16.48 -5.29
C SER A 114 11.89 -15.44 -6.37
N TRP A 115 11.38 -14.26 -6.02
CA TRP A 115 11.17 -13.21 -7.01
C TRP A 115 12.50 -12.60 -7.48
N GLY A 116 13.50 -12.45 -6.59
CA GLY A 116 14.83 -11.97 -6.96
C GLY A 116 15.52 -12.88 -7.99
N ILE A 117 15.38 -14.19 -7.85
CA ILE A 117 15.84 -15.17 -8.85
C ILE A 117 15.12 -14.96 -10.18
N VAL A 118 13.79 -14.80 -10.17
CA VAL A 118 13.03 -14.54 -11.40
C VAL A 118 13.49 -13.25 -12.08
N MET A 119 13.79 -12.19 -11.30
CA MET A 119 14.33 -10.94 -11.82
C MET A 119 15.71 -11.13 -12.47
N THR A 120 16.63 -11.83 -11.81
CA THR A 120 17.95 -12.14 -12.36
C THR A 120 17.83 -12.97 -13.65
N LEU A 121 16.91 -13.94 -13.70
CA LEU A 121 16.65 -14.75 -14.89
C LEU A 121 16.01 -13.94 -16.04
N MET A 122 15.27 -12.87 -15.73
CA MET A 122 14.66 -11.99 -16.73
C MET A 122 15.70 -11.30 -17.63
N ALA A 123 16.91 -11.07 -17.12
CA ALA A 123 18.02 -10.50 -17.89
C ALA A 123 18.46 -11.38 -19.08
N PHE A 124 18.19 -12.70 -19.03
CA PHE A 124 18.64 -13.67 -20.04
C PHE A 124 17.54 -14.06 -21.05
N VAL A 125 16.41 -13.37 -21.02
CA VAL A 125 15.30 -13.64 -21.92
C VAL A 125 15.58 -13.10 -23.32
N SER A 126 15.30 -13.92 -24.35
CA SER A 126 15.47 -13.57 -25.76
C SER A 126 14.18 -13.30 -26.52
N ASP A 127 13.03 -13.78 -26.01
CA ASP A 127 11.76 -13.78 -26.75
C ASP A 127 10.58 -13.24 -25.93
N PHE A 128 9.52 -12.81 -26.64
CA PHE A 128 8.26 -12.38 -26.05
C PHE A 128 7.68 -13.39 -25.04
N SER A 129 7.68 -14.67 -25.39
CA SER A 129 7.19 -15.76 -24.55
C SER A 129 7.99 -15.86 -23.26
N GLY A 130 9.32 -15.77 -23.34
CA GLY A 130 10.18 -15.78 -22.16
C GLY A 130 9.92 -14.57 -21.24
N LEU A 131 9.70 -13.38 -21.81
CA LEU A 131 9.44 -12.16 -21.02
C LEU A 131 8.07 -12.25 -20.36
N MET A 132 7.07 -12.76 -21.08
CA MET A 132 5.73 -13.01 -20.55
C MET A 132 5.75 -14.03 -19.41
N SER A 133 6.45 -15.16 -19.57
CA SER A 133 6.60 -16.16 -18.52
C SER A 133 7.32 -15.62 -17.29
N ALA A 134 8.46 -14.93 -17.48
CA ALA A 134 9.21 -14.33 -16.37
C ALA A 134 8.33 -13.33 -15.60
N ARG A 135 7.49 -12.56 -16.29
CA ARG A 135 6.57 -11.61 -15.65
C ARG A 135 5.42 -12.24 -14.90
N PHE A 136 4.86 -13.33 -15.43
CA PHE A 136 3.86 -14.09 -14.72
C PHE A 136 4.41 -14.63 -13.40
N PHE A 137 5.59 -15.27 -13.45
CA PHE A 137 6.23 -15.81 -12.23
C PHE A 137 6.71 -14.73 -11.27
N LEU A 138 7.12 -13.56 -11.77
CA LEU A 138 7.43 -12.41 -10.93
C LEU A 138 6.21 -11.99 -10.11
N GLY A 139 5.06 -11.80 -10.77
CA GLY A 139 3.81 -11.46 -10.10
C GLY A 139 3.34 -12.55 -9.13
N ALA A 140 3.48 -13.82 -9.50
CA ALA A 140 3.16 -14.95 -8.64
C ALA A 140 4.00 -14.97 -7.36
N CYS A 141 5.32 -14.76 -7.48
CA CYS A 141 6.22 -14.71 -6.34
C CYS A 141 5.95 -13.48 -5.46
N GLU A 142 5.82 -12.29 -6.05
CA GLU A 142 5.66 -11.03 -5.30
C GLU A 142 4.32 -10.91 -4.55
N SER A 143 3.28 -11.66 -4.98
CA SER A 143 1.90 -11.61 -4.46
C SER A 143 1.77 -11.69 -2.93
N GLY A 144 2.69 -12.39 -2.26
CA GLY A 144 2.67 -12.60 -0.82
C GLY A 144 3.36 -11.52 0.02
N LEU A 145 4.17 -10.65 -0.59
CA LEU A 145 5.03 -9.74 0.17
C LEU A 145 4.21 -8.70 0.92
N PHE A 146 3.28 -8.03 0.22
CA PHE A 146 2.50 -6.94 0.79
C PHE A 146 1.63 -7.37 1.97
N PRO A 147 0.74 -8.36 1.82
CA PRO A 147 -0.04 -8.87 2.96
C PRO A 147 0.86 -9.58 3.99
N GLY A 148 1.99 -10.16 3.56
CA GLY A 148 3.08 -10.65 4.41
C GLY A 148 3.62 -9.62 5.38
N ALA A 149 3.96 -8.44 4.88
CA ALA A 149 4.48 -7.33 5.66
C ALA A 149 3.42 -6.81 6.64
N ILE A 150 2.17 -6.65 6.20
CA ILE A 150 1.06 -6.24 7.08
C ILE A 150 0.87 -7.24 8.22
N TYR A 151 0.80 -8.53 7.91
CA TYR A 151 0.65 -9.58 8.93
C TYR A 151 1.83 -9.58 9.90
N TYR A 152 3.06 -9.44 9.41
CA TYR A 152 4.24 -9.37 10.28
C TYR A 152 4.18 -8.18 11.25
N ILE A 153 3.69 -7.01 10.81
CA ILE A 153 3.47 -5.87 11.70
C ILE A 153 2.42 -6.19 12.76
N THR A 154 1.34 -6.90 12.40
CA THR A 154 0.31 -7.29 13.39
C THR A 154 0.81 -8.26 14.47
N ILE A 155 1.90 -8.97 14.25
CA ILE A 155 2.53 -9.85 15.26
C ILE A 155 3.33 -9.06 16.28
N TRP A 156 3.89 -7.92 15.89
CA TRP A 156 4.88 -7.19 16.67
C TRP A 156 4.33 -5.91 17.33
N TYR A 157 3.20 -5.38 16.83
CA TYR A 157 2.66 -4.10 17.24
C TYR A 157 1.19 -4.18 17.60
N LYS A 158 0.74 -3.27 18.49
CA LYS A 158 -0.68 -3.11 18.81
C LYS A 158 -1.46 -2.66 17.59
N ARG A 159 -2.76 -2.93 17.57
CA ARG A 159 -3.67 -2.47 16.51
C ARG A 159 -3.63 -0.95 16.30
N SER A 160 -3.54 -0.20 17.39
CA SER A 160 -3.41 1.25 17.33
C SER A 160 -2.14 1.67 16.59
N GLU A 161 -1.05 0.92 16.74
CA GLU A 161 0.30 1.20 16.24
C GLU A 161 0.58 0.78 14.79
N THR A 162 -0.17 -0.21 14.30
CA THR A 162 0.05 -0.84 13.01
C THR A 162 -0.14 0.12 11.83
N ASN A 163 -1.14 1.01 11.88
CA ASN A 163 -1.47 1.89 10.74
C ASN A 163 -0.34 2.87 10.39
N PHE A 164 0.28 3.49 11.40
CA PHE A 164 1.42 4.41 11.21
C PHE A 164 2.59 3.72 10.47
N ARG A 165 2.85 2.46 10.81
CA ARG A 165 3.96 1.68 10.25
C ARG A 165 3.68 1.22 8.83
N ILE A 166 2.47 0.75 8.55
CA ILE A 166 2.04 0.42 7.18
C ILE A 166 2.17 1.65 6.27
N ALA A 167 1.83 2.83 6.78
CA ALA A 167 1.94 4.05 6.01
C ALA A 167 3.40 4.47 5.74
N ILE A 168 4.32 4.27 6.69
CA ILE A 168 5.77 4.45 6.43
C ILE A 168 6.24 3.55 5.27
N ILE A 169 5.88 2.26 5.31
CA ILE A 169 6.24 1.30 4.25
C ILE A 169 5.69 1.77 2.91
N THR A 170 4.45 2.25 2.90
CA THR A 170 3.77 2.74 1.71
C THR A 170 4.42 4.01 1.13
N VAL A 171 4.87 4.93 1.98
CA VAL A 171 5.64 6.11 1.55
C VAL A 171 6.99 5.69 0.95
N GLY A 172 7.63 4.66 1.52
CA GLY A 172 8.84 4.04 0.98
C GLY A 172 8.68 3.58 -0.47
N ALA A 173 7.52 3.03 -0.83
CA ALA A 173 7.20 2.65 -2.22
C ALA A 173 7.12 3.84 -3.19
N SER A 174 6.62 5.00 -2.76
CA SER A 174 6.65 6.21 -3.63
C SER A 174 8.08 6.67 -3.90
N PHE A 175 8.96 6.58 -2.91
CA PHE A 175 10.38 6.90 -3.08
C PHE A 175 11.11 5.84 -3.91
N ALA A 176 10.67 4.58 -3.91
CA ALA A 176 11.25 3.52 -4.74
C ALA A 176 11.31 3.89 -6.23
N GLY A 177 10.27 4.55 -6.76
CA GLY A 177 10.26 5.04 -8.15
C GLY A 177 11.35 6.08 -8.42
N SER A 178 11.66 6.93 -7.44
CA SER A 178 12.75 7.92 -7.53
C SER A 178 14.11 7.23 -7.57
N PHE A 179 14.32 6.22 -6.72
CA PHE A 179 15.56 5.44 -6.71
C PHE A 179 15.73 4.61 -7.97
N SER A 180 14.64 4.01 -8.48
CA SER A 180 14.66 3.22 -9.72
C SER A 180 15.12 4.05 -10.92
N GLY A 181 14.59 5.27 -11.11
CA GLY A 181 15.02 6.15 -12.20
C GLY A 181 16.50 6.55 -12.11
N LEU A 182 17.00 6.79 -10.89
CA LEU A 182 18.41 7.13 -10.65
C LEU A 182 19.35 5.93 -10.89
N LEU A 183 18.96 4.74 -10.43
CA LEU A 183 19.70 3.50 -10.66
C LEU A 183 19.75 3.16 -12.15
N ALA A 184 18.62 3.28 -12.85
CA ALA A 184 18.53 3.08 -14.29
C ALA A 184 19.48 4.01 -15.06
N TYR A 185 19.50 5.30 -14.71
CA TYR A 185 20.41 6.29 -15.30
C TYR A 185 21.89 5.88 -15.15
N GLY A 186 22.27 5.32 -14.00
CA GLY A 186 23.63 4.85 -13.75
C GLY A 186 23.96 3.57 -14.50
N ILE A 187 23.05 2.59 -14.47
CA ILE A 187 23.26 1.24 -15.00
C ILE A 187 23.26 1.22 -16.53
N ILE A 188 22.40 2.01 -17.18
CA ILE A 188 22.33 2.03 -18.66
C ILE A 188 23.57 2.62 -19.31
N LYS A 189 24.41 3.35 -18.55
CA LYS A 189 25.73 3.77 -19.04
C LYS A 189 26.75 2.64 -19.12
N LEU A 190 26.46 1.47 -18.56
CA LEU A 190 27.30 0.27 -18.63
C LEU A 190 27.05 -0.55 -19.90
N ASP A 191 26.28 0.00 -20.84
CA ASP A 191 25.99 -0.64 -22.13
C ASP A 191 27.26 -1.14 -22.83
N ASP A 192 27.18 -2.30 -23.46
CA ASP A 192 28.26 -2.97 -24.21
C ASP A 192 29.53 -3.35 -23.43
N SER A 193 29.57 -3.23 -22.09
CA SER A 193 30.78 -3.56 -21.32
C SER A 193 31.17 -5.05 -21.36
N ILE A 194 30.19 -5.97 -21.47
CA ILE A 194 30.39 -7.44 -21.49
C ILE A 194 29.37 -8.14 -22.43
N ASN A 195 29.07 -7.58 -23.62
CA ASN A 195 28.02 -8.09 -24.52
C ASN A 195 26.60 -8.19 -23.90
N LEU A 196 26.34 -7.46 -22.82
CA LEU A 196 25.03 -7.34 -22.19
C LEU A 196 24.47 -5.95 -22.44
N LYS A 197 23.21 -5.91 -22.84
CA LYS A 197 22.48 -4.67 -23.14
C LYS A 197 22.10 -3.95 -21.86
N GLY A 198 21.93 -2.63 -21.91
CA GLY A 198 21.62 -1.79 -20.74
C GLY A 198 20.42 -2.29 -19.90
N TRP A 199 19.37 -2.83 -20.51
CA TRP A 199 18.22 -3.39 -19.78
C TRP A 199 18.51 -4.75 -19.11
N GLN A 200 19.45 -5.54 -19.63
CA GLN A 200 19.84 -6.81 -19.04
C GLN A 200 20.63 -6.57 -17.75
N TRP A 201 21.55 -5.61 -17.77
CA TRP A 201 22.26 -5.16 -16.57
C TRP A 201 21.32 -4.66 -15.49
N LEU A 202 20.27 -3.94 -15.91
CA LEU A 202 19.27 -3.39 -15.02
C LEU A 202 18.55 -4.48 -14.22
N PHE A 203 18.02 -5.51 -14.88
CA PHE A 203 17.39 -6.63 -14.19
C PHE A 203 18.39 -7.52 -13.41
N LEU A 204 19.61 -7.67 -13.92
CA LEU A 204 20.64 -8.49 -13.28
C LEU A 204 21.09 -7.88 -11.94
N ILE A 205 21.45 -6.60 -11.94
CA ILE A 205 21.96 -5.90 -10.74
C ILE A 205 20.86 -5.78 -9.69
N GLU A 206 19.65 -5.34 -10.08
CA GLU A 206 18.54 -5.19 -9.15
C GLU A 206 18.11 -6.53 -8.55
N GLY A 207 18.00 -7.58 -9.38
CA GLY A 207 17.70 -8.93 -8.92
C GLY A 207 18.76 -9.46 -7.93
N LEU A 208 20.05 -9.27 -8.22
CA LEU A 208 21.14 -9.69 -7.34
C LEU A 208 21.13 -8.94 -6.01
N ILE A 209 20.92 -7.62 -6.03
CA ILE A 209 20.79 -6.82 -4.80
C ILE A 209 19.62 -7.35 -3.96
N THR A 210 18.49 -7.66 -4.61
CA THR A 210 17.32 -8.20 -3.92
C THR A 210 17.59 -9.57 -3.31
N ILE A 211 18.31 -10.46 -4.01
CA ILE A 211 18.75 -11.76 -3.44
C ILE A 211 19.69 -11.54 -2.25
N ILE A 212 20.66 -10.64 -2.34
CA ILE A 212 21.59 -10.36 -1.24
C ILE A 212 20.83 -9.83 -0.01
N VAL A 213 19.97 -8.82 -0.21
CA VAL A 213 19.16 -8.24 0.87
C VAL A 213 18.22 -9.30 1.46
N SER A 214 17.68 -10.20 0.66
CA SER A 214 16.81 -11.28 1.13
C SER A 214 17.54 -12.26 2.05
N MET A 215 18.78 -12.63 1.73
CA MET A 215 19.61 -13.51 2.57
C MET A 215 19.89 -12.86 3.92
N PHE A 216 20.17 -11.55 3.95
CA PHE A 216 20.29 -10.82 5.21
C PHE A 216 18.96 -10.71 5.95
N SER A 217 17.85 -10.55 5.24
CA SER A 217 16.53 -10.44 5.85
C SER A 217 16.13 -11.70 6.63
N TYR A 218 16.57 -12.89 6.18
CA TYR A 218 16.40 -14.15 6.93
C TYR A 218 17.02 -14.11 8.34
N PHE A 219 18.21 -13.52 8.48
CA PHE A 219 18.89 -13.41 9.79
C PHE A 219 18.33 -12.26 10.64
N LEU A 220 17.79 -11.22 10.02
CA LEU A 220 17.29 -10.03 10.71
C LEU A 220 15.82 -10.16 11.15
N LEU A 221 14.98 -10.84 10.35
CA LEU A 221 13.57 -11.08 10.65
C LEU A 221 13.42 -12.07 11.81
N SER A 222 12.65 -11.67 12.81
CA SER A 222 12.40 -12.47 14.00
C SER A 222 10.95 -12.96 14.02
N ASN A 223 10.74 -14.24 14.29
CA ASN A 223 9.39 -14.85 14.16
C ASN A 223 8.33 -14.23 15.07
N TYR A 224 8.47 -14.45 16.37
CA TYR A 224 7.51 -14.04 17.37
C TYR A 224 8.25 -13.36 18.50
N PRO A 225 7.69 -12.30 19.10
CA PRO A 225 8.30 -11.58 20.20
C PRO A 225 8.75 -12.54 21.32
N GLY A 226 7.90 -13.52 21.66
CA GLY A 226 8.18 -14.52 22.69
C GLY A 226 9.31 -15.52 22.41
N LYS A 227 9.86 -15.61 21.20
CA LYS A 227 10.96 -16.54 20.85
C LYS A 227 12.24 -15.82 20.40
N THR A 228 12.34 -14.52 20.66
CA THR A 228 13.46 -13.71 20.17
C THR A 228 14.66 -13.70 21.11
N LYS A 229 15.85 -13.86 20.52
CA LYS A 229 17.13 -13.88 21.26
C LYS A 229 17.69 -12.49 21.60
N TRP A 230 17.18 -11.44 20.95
CA TRP A 230 17.73 -10.08 21.08
C TRP A 230 16.95 -9.18 22.05
N LEU A 231 15.75 -9.60 22.48
CA LEU A 231 15.03 -8.97 23.58
C LEU A 231 15.49 -9.57 24.90
N ASN A 232 15.67 -8.69 25.89
CA ASN A 232 15.92 -9.12 27.26
C ASN A 232 14.66 -9.79 27.84
N ASP A 233 14.77 -10.63 28.87
CA ASP A 233 13.63 -11.40 29.36
C ASP A 233 12.48 -10.50 29.85
N LYS A 234 12.81 -9.42 30.57
CA LYS A 234 11.84 -8.37 30.97
C LYS A 234 11.17 -7.66 29.78
N GLU A 235 11.95 -7.35 28.74
CA GLU A 235 11.41 -6.71 27.52
C GLU A 235 10.47 -7.67 26.79
N ARG A 236 10.84 -8.95 26.70
CA ARG A 236 10.06 -9.99 26.02
C ARG A 236 8.72 -10.21 26.71
N GLU A 237 8.74 -10.38 28.03
CA GLU A 237 7.52 -10.55 28.83
C GLU A 237 6.60 -9.35 28.68
N PHE A 238 7.15 -8.14 28.72
CA PHE A 238 6.38 -6.92 28.51
C PHE A 238 5.72 -6.86 27.12
N VAL A 239 6.45 -7.18 26.02
CA VAL A 239 5.86 -7.20 24.67
C VAL A 239 4.75 -8.25 24.55
N VAL A 240 4.94 -9.45 25.10
CA VAL A 240 3.95 -10.53 25.02
C VAL A 240 2.68 -10.14 25.78
N LYS A 241 2.81 -9.74 27.05
CA LYS A 241 1.68 -9.31 27.89
C LYS A 241 0.89 -8.18 27.24
N ARG A 242 1.60 -7.19 26.73
CA ARG A 242 1.05 -6.05 26.00
C ARG A 242 0.23 -6.45 24.77
N LEU A 243 0.71 -7.43 24.00
CA LEU A 243 0.02 -7.91 22.79
C LEU A 243 -1.17 -8.80 23.15
N GLU A 244 -1.08 -9.57 24.23
CA GLU A 244 -2.20 -10.36 24.77
C GLU A 244 -3.32 -9.44 25.28
N ASP A 245 -2.97 -8.34 25.96
CA ASP A 245 -3.92 -7.32 26.43
C ASP A 245 -4.64 -6.63 25.25
N ASP A 246 -3.93 -6.31 24.16
CA ASP A 246 -4.51 -5.72 22.94
C ASP A 246 -5.30 -6.75 22.10
N ALA A 247 -4.89 -8.02 22.14
CA ALA A 247 -5.60 -9.11 21.50
C ALA A 247 -6.95 -9.36 22.18
N GLY A 248 -7.03 -9.28 23.51
CA GLY A 248 -8.25 -9.41 24.31
C GLY A 248 -9.16 -10.59 23.92
N LYS A 249 -10.46 -10.53 24.24
CA LYS A 249 -11.48 -11.52 23.79
C LYS A 249 -11.68 -11.58 22.27
N ALA A 250 -10.82 -10.98 21.44
CA ALA A 250 -10.97 -10.95 19.99
C ALA A 250 -10.63 -12.28 19.28
N HIS A 251 -10.30 -13.34 20.03
CA HIS A 251 -10.12 -14.70 19.50
C HIS A 251 -11.43 -15.47 19.25
N ALA A 252 -12.59 -14.89 19.58
CA ALA A 252 -13.86 -15.57 19.38
C ALA A 252 -14.96 -14.64 18.84
N GLU A 253 -14.95 -14.42 17.53
CA GLU A 253 -16.20 -14.48 16.78
C GLU A 253 -15.98 -15.46 15.64
N SER A 254 -16.59 -16.63 15.78
CA SER A 254 -16.58 -17.72 14.80
C SER A 254 -16.67 -17.21 13.37
N PHE A 255 -15.87 -17.79 12.46
CA PHE A 255 -16.04 -17.70 11.00
C PHE A 255 -17.45 -18.18 10.61
N GLY A 256 -18.44 -17.30 10.74
CA GLY A 256 -19.81 -17.59 10.38
C GLY A 256 -19.99 -17.40 8.88
N LYS A 257 -20.52 -18.40 8.17
CA LYS A 257 -20.90 -18.29 6.74
C LYS A 257 -21.77 -17.05 6.47
N ARG A 258 -22.54 -16.60 7.48
CA ARG A 258 -23.36 -15.37 7.44
C ARG A 258 -22.53 -14.08 7.33
N GLN A 259 -21.36 -13.99 7.98
CA GLN A 259 -20.47 -12.82 7.87
C GLN A 259 -19.77 -12.77 6.49
N ILE A 260 -19.47 -13.93 5.91
CA ILE A 260 -18.95 -14.04 4.54
C ILE A 260 -20.00 -13.55 3.54
N TYR A 261 -21.23 -14.05 3.65
CA TYR A 261 -22.33 -13.62 2.78
C TYR A 261 -22.61 -12.13 2.94
N ALA A 262 -22.62 -11.62 4.18
CA ALA A 262 -22.78 -10.19 4.45
C ALA A 262 -21.67 -9.32 3.86
N ALA A 263 -20.43 -9.81 3.75
CA ALA A 263 -19.36 -9.10 3.04
C ALA A 263 -19.59 -9.07 1.53
N LEU A 264 -20.02 -10.19 0.97
CA LEU A 264 -20.25 -10.38 -0.47
C LEU A 264 -21.50 -9.67 -1.00
N THR A 265 -22.48 -9.36 -0.15
CA THR A 265 -23.72 -8.69 -0.56
C THR A 265 -23.78 -7.20 -0.21
N ASP A 266 -22.80 -6.67 0.54
CA ASP A 266 -22.84 -5.28 0.99
C ASP A 266 -22.43 -4.30 -0.13
N TYR A 267 -23.38 -3.47 -0.55
CA TYR A 267 -23.15 -2.45 -1.57
C TYR A 267 -22.04 -1.46 -1.20
N LYS A 268 -21.74 -1.24 0.09
CA LYS A 268 -20.64 -0.37 0.54
C LYS A 268 -19.28 -0.96 0.14
N VAL A 269 -19.15 -2.28 0.18
CA VAL A 269 -17.94 -3.00 -0.24
C VAL A 269 -17.75 -2.83 -1.74
N TYR A 270 -18.81 -3.03 -2.54
CA TYR A 270 -18.75 -2.80 -3.99
C TYR A 270 -18.44 -1.36 -4.36
N LEU A 271 -19.00 -0.38 -3.65
CA LEU A 271 -18.65 1.03 -3.85
C LEU A 271 -17.17 1.29 -3.57
N ALA A 272 -16.62 0.68 -2.52
CA ALA A 272 -15.20 0.78 -2.18
C ALA A 272 -14.30 0.07 -3.22
N MET A 273 -14.73 -1.10 -3.71
CA MET A 273 -14.05 -1.81 -4.81
C MET A 273 -14.03 -0.95 -6.07
N LEU A 274 -15.18 -0.38 -6.46
CA LEU A 274 -15.28 0.48 -7.63
C LEU A 274 -14.36 1.70 -7.51
N HIS A 275 -14.37 2.36 -6.34
CA HIS A 275 -13.50 3.51 -6.10
C HIS A 275 -12.01 3.14 -6.20
N LEU A 276 -11.57 2.07 -5.55
CA LEU A 276 -10.17 1.68 -5.58
C LEU A 276 -9.73 1.13 -6.95
N GLY A 277 -10.58 0.33 -7.59
CA GLY A 277 -10.32 -0.19 -8.94
C GLY A 277 -10.16 0.95 -9.95
N VAL A 278 -11.09 1.91 -9.94
CA VAL A 278 -11.05 3.06 -10.85
C VAL A 278 -9.88 4.01 -10.57
N SER A 279 -9.52 4.24 -9.29
CA SER A 279 -8.38 5.09 -8.93
C SER A 279 -7.02 4.41 -9.17
N SER A 280 -6.94 3.08 -9.07
CA SER A 280 -5.70 2.34 -9.33
C SER A 280 -5.26 2.40 -10.80
N ILE A 281 -6.20 2.54 -11.74
CA ILE A 281 -5.90 2.65 -13.18
C ILE A 281 -4.97 3.83 -13.48
N PRO A 282 -5.33 5.10 -13.20
CA PRO A 282 -4.46 6.24 -13.49
C PRO A 282 -3.16 6.20 -12.68
N PHE A 283 -3.14 5.58 -11.49
CA PHE A 283 -1.94 5.45 -10.67
C PHE A 283 -0.92 4.48 -11.25
N TYR A 284 -1.31 3.26 -11.59
CA TYR A 284 -0.41 2.30 -12.21
C TYR A 284 -0.02 2.75 -13.62
N SER A 285 -0.93 3.38 -14.37
CA SER A 285 -0.64 3.91 -15.71
C SER A 285 0.41 5.02 -15.63
N PHE A 286 0.30 5.91 -14.64
CA PHE A 286 1.32 6.93 -14.40
C PHE A 286 2.65 6.27 -13.99
N THR A 287 2.63 5.43 -12.97
CA THR A 287 3.83 4.82 -12.38
C THR A 287 4.61 3.95 -13.38
N LEU A 288 3.96 3.22 -14.29
CA LEU A 288 4.67 2.37 -15.26
C LEU A 288 5.22 3.14 -16.47
N PHE A 289 4.58 4.26 -16.85
CA PHE A 289 4.87 4.94 -18.10
C PHE A 289 5.51 6.33 -17.94
N ILE A 290 5.76 6.84 -16.71
CA ILE A 290 6.44 8.12 -16.50
C ILE A 290 7.74 8.25 -17.32
N PRO A 291 8.68 7.29 -17.30
CA PRO A 291 9.93 7.44 -18.05
C PRO A 291 9.66 7.63 -19.55
N THR A 292 8.71 6.86 -20.09
CA THR A 292 8.28 6.97 -21.49
C THR A 292 7.58 8.28 -21.79
N ILE A 293 6.73 8.78 -20.88
CA ILE A 293 6.05 10.07 -20.99
C ILE A 293 7.08 11.20 -21.06
N VAL A 294 8.13 11.15 -20.23
CA VAL A 294 9.21 12.16 -20.22
C VAL A 294 10.07 12.06 -21.48
N SER A 295 10.43 10.87 -21.95
CA SER A 295 11.17 10.70 -23.22
C SER A 295 10.44 11.30 -24.41
N ARG A 296 9.12 11.11 -24.51
CA ARG A 296 8.29 11.72 -25.56
C ARG A 296 8.21 13.25 -25.49
N MET A 297 8.64 13.90 -24.41
CA MET A 297 8.75 15.36 -24.33
C MET A 297 9.95 15.92 -25.11
N GLY A 298 10.82 15.05 -25.65
CA GLY A 298 12.00 15.44 -26.44
C GLY A 298 13.33 15.32 -25.70
N PHE A 299 13.35 14.68 -24.53
CA PHE A 299 14.58 14.41 -23.80
C PHE A 299 15.25 13.11 -24.29
N SER A 300 16.58 13.04 -24.21
CA SER A 300 17.32 11.79 -24.46
C SER A 300 16.89 10.69 -23.47
N ASN A 301 16.80 9.44 -23.92
CA ASN A 301 16.37 8.28 -23.11
C ASN A 301 17.08 8.18 -21.77
N VAL A 302 18.39 8.44 -21.73
CA VAL A 302 19.19 8.44 -20.50
C VAL A 302 18.73 9.59 -19.58
N ASN A 303 18.62 10.81 -20.10
CA ASN A 303 18.17 11.96 -19.31
C ASN A 303 16.70 11.83 -18.87
N SER A 304 15.85 11.14 -19.63
CA SER A 304 14.44 10.91 -19.29
C SER A 304 14.27 10.07 -18.02
N GLN A 305 15.20 9.15 -17.74
CA GLN A 305 15.19 8.36 -16.51
C GLN A 305 15.55 9.23 -15.31
N LEU A 306 16.55 10.11 -15.43
CA LEU A 306 16.87 11.07 -14.39
C LEU A 306 15.72 12.06 -14.15
N LEU A 307 15.07 12.51 -15.22
CA LEU A 307 13.90 13.40 -15.16
C LEU A 307 12.62 12.69 -14.71
N SER A 308 12.60 11.36 -14.60
CA SER A 308 11.50 10.64 -13.96
C SER A 308 11.53 10.76 -12.44
N VAL A 309 12.69 11.08 -11.85
CA VAL A 309 12.90 11.15 -10.40
C VAL A 309 12.03 12.22 -9.73
N PRO A 310 11.97 13.49 -10.20
CA PRO A 310 11.22 14.53 -9.51
C PRO A 310 9.71 14.27 -9.43
N PRO A 311 9.01 13.76 -10.47
CA PRO A 311 7.62 13.34 -10.36
C PRO A 311 7.35 12.32 -9.24
N TYR A 312 8.20 11.30 -9.08
CA TYR A 312 8.07 10.33 -7.99
C TYR A 312 8.38 10.95 -6.62
N PHE A 313 9.38 11.82 -6.55
CA PHE A 313 9.76 12.50 -5.32
C PHE A 313 8.62 13.43 -4.83
N CYS A 314 8.02 14.20 -5.75
CA CYS A 314 6.83 15.01 -5.47
C CYS A 314 5.66 14.16 -5.00
N SER A 315 5.44 12.98 -5.61
CA SER A 315 4.46 12.00 -5.16
C SER A 315 4.69 11.56 -3.71
N GLY A 316 5.92 11.18 -3.34
CA GLY A 316 6.28 10.76 -1.98
C GLY A 316 6.07 11.87 -0.95
N MET A 317 6.59 13.07 -1.24
CA MET A 317 6.47 14.25 -0.38
C MET A 317 5.02 14.70 -0.18
N ALA A 318 4.23 14.73 -1.26
CA ALA A 318 2.81 15.05 -1.18
C ALA A 318 2.05 14.01 -0.36
N THR A 319 2.38 12.73 -0.52
CA THR A 319 1.74 11.63 0.23
C THR A 319 1.97 11.81 1.72
N LEU A 320 3.22 12.07 2.12
CA LEU A 320 3.56 12.31 3.51
C LEU A 320 2.84 13.55 4.07
N THR A 321 2.84 14.65 3.31
CA THR A 321 2.23 15.92 3.74
C THR A 321 0.72 15.81 3.94
N VAL A 322 0.01 15.27 2.95
CA VAL A 322 -1.45 15.12 2.99
C VAL A 322 -1.84 14.14 4.10
N ALA A 323 -1.06 13.08 4.31
CA ALA A 323 -1.33 12.13 5.38
C ALA A 323 -1.21 12.79 6.76
N ILE A 324 -0.15 13.57 7.01
CA ILE A 324 0.01 14.34 8.26
C ILE A 324 -1.12 15.36 8.44
N LEU A 325 -1.53 16.06 7.38
CA LEU A 325 -2.61 17.06 7.43
C LEU A 325 -3.99 16.43 7.67
N SER A 326 -4.31 15.34 6.96
CA SER A 326 -5.57 14.62 7.13
C SER A 326 -5.70 14.06 8.54
N ASP A 327 -4.59 13.58 9.11
CA ASP A 327 -4.55 13.09 10.48
C ASP A 327 -4.75 14.21 11.52
N ARG A 328 -4.12 15.38 11.33
CA ARG A 328 -4.32 16.53 12.23
C ARG A 328 -5.76 17.01 12.25
N GLN A 329 -6.42 17.03 11.10
CA GLN A 329 -7.79 17.53 10.98
C GLN A 329 -8.86 16.47 11.28
N ARG A 330 -8.52 15.18 11.33
CA ARG A 330 -9.45 14.05 11.55
C ARG A 330 -10.60 13.98 10.52
N ILE A 331 -10.41 14.58 9.35
CA ILE A 331 -11.37 14.56 8.24
C ILE A 331 -10.62 14.04 7.01
N ARG A 332 -11.22 13.13 6.24
CA ARG A 332 -10.51 12.40 5.16
C ARG A 332 -11.06 12.65 3.77
N SER A 333 -12.38 12.65 3.59
CA SER A 333 -12.97 12.84 2.27
C SER A 333 -12.51 14.10 1.52
N PRO A 334 -12.39 15.30 2.14
CA PRO A 334 -11.97 16.49 1.44
C PRO A 334 -10.53 16.41 0.90
N PHE A 335 -9.63 15.72 1.61
CA PHE A 335 -8.25 15.53 1.16
C PHE A 335 -8.17 14.59 -0.04
N ILE A 336 -8.91 13.48 -0.03
CA ILE A 336 -8.95 12.54 -1.16
C ILE A 336 -9.52 13.23 -2.41
N ILE A 337 -10.62 13.97 -2.25
CA ILE A 337 -11.28 14.71 -3.34
C ILE A 337 -10.35 15.83 -3.84
N GLY A 338 -9.75 16.61 -2.93
CA GLY A 338 -8.83 17.70 -3.28
C GLY A 338 -7.58 17.20 -4.03
N CYS A 339 -6.96 16.11 -3.57
CA CYS A 339 -5.82 15.51 -4.26
C CYS A 339 -6.19 14.97 -5.64
N SER A 340 -7.38 14.40 -5.78
CA SER A 340 -7.89 13.95 -7.07
C SER A 340 -8.12 15.12 -8.05
N PHE A 341 -8.61 16.27 -7.57
CA PHE A 341 -8.71 17.48 -8.39
C PHE A 341 -7.33 18.03 -8.81
N ILE A 342 -6.34 17.99 -7.93
CA ILE A 342 -4.96 18.37 -8.26
C ILE A 342 -4.42 17.46 -9.38
N ALA A 343 -4.66 16.15 -9.29
CA ALA A 343 -4.27 15.22 -10.35
C ALA A 343 -5.03 15.45 -11.67
N ILE A 344 -6.31 15.86 -11.63
CA ILE A 344 -7.08 16.27 -12.82
C ILE A 344 -6.40 17.45 -13.52
N ILE A 345 -6.01 18.48 -12.77
CA ILE A 345 -5.30 19.65 -13.30
C ILE A 345 -3.99 19.22 -13.96
N GLY A 346 -3.22 18.32 -13.31
CA GLY A 346 -1.99 17.78 -13.87
C GLY A 346 -2.19 17.04 -15.20
N TYR A 347 -3.22 16.19 -15.31
CA TYR A 347 -3.53 15.50 -16.57
C TYR A 347 -4.02 16.45 -17.66
N ILE A 348 -4.78 17.49 -17.31
CA ILE A 348 -5.18 18.54 -18.26
C ILE A 348 -3.95 19.24 -18.84
N LEU A 349 -2.96 19.59 -18.00
CA LEU A 349 -1.71 20.20 -18.45
C LEU A 349 -0.90 19.29 -19.40
N LEU A 350 -0.96 17.97 -19.21
CA LEU A 350 -0.32 17.00 -20.10
C LEU A 350 -1.05 16.85 -21.44
N ILE A 351 -2.38 16.96 -21.44
CA ILE A 351 -3.23 16.82 -22.64
C ILE A 351 -3.15 18.06 -23.54
N VAL A 352 -3.11 19.26 -22.95
CA VAL A 352 -3.22 20.51 -23.70
C VAL A 352 -1.98 20.71 -24.59
N PRO A 353 -2.13 20.75 -25.93
CA PRO A 353 -1.00 20.84 -26.85
C PRO A 353 -0.24 22.16 -26.78
N SER A 354 -0.91 23.25 -26.37
CA SER A 354 -0.33 24.61 -26.31
C SER A 354 0.64 24.82 -25.15
N VAL A 355 0.75 23.85 -24.22
CA VAL A 355 1.67 23.93 -23.10
C VAL A 355 3.07 23.54 -23.56
N GLY A 356 4.05 24.42 -23.34
CA GLY A 356 5.46 24.14 -23.62
C GLY A 356 6.03 22.98 -22.78
N ILE A 357 7.20 22.47 -23.16
CA ILE A 357 7.88 21.35 -22.49
C ILE A 357 7.96 21.53 -20.95
N PRO A 358 8.33 22.71 -20.40
CA PRO A 358 8.37 22.91 -18.95
C PRO A 358 7.01 22.78 -18.26
N GLY A 359 5.94 23.19 -18.93
CA GLY A 359 4.58 23.10 -18.40
C GLY A 359 4.05 21.66 -18.38
N LYS A 360 4.38 20.85 -19.40
CA LYS A 360 4.05 19.41 -19.42
C LYS A 360 4.79 18.65 -18.32
N TYR A 361 6.07 18.98 -18.10
CA TYR A 361 6.86 18.40 -17.03
C TYR A 361 6.34 18.77 -15.63
N THR A 362 5.94 20.03 -15.44
CA THR A 362 5.27 20.49 -14.22
C THR A 362 3.95 19.75 -14.02
N GLY A 363 3.19 19.54 -15.11
CA GLY A 363 1.98 18.71 -15.13
C GLY A 363 2.23 17.29 -14.62
N ALA A 364 3.29 16.62 -15.08
CA ALA A 364 3.66 15.29 -14.58
C ALA A 364 3.95 15.28 -13.07
N CYS A 365 4.65 16.29 -12.55
CA CYS A 365 4.90 16.42 -11.11
C CYS A 365 3.60 16.62 -10.30
N ILE A 366 2.68 17.44 -10.83
CA ILE A 366 1.37 17.69 -10.22
C ILE A 366 0.51 16.41 -10.21
N VAL A 367 0.54 15.62 -11.30
CA VAL A 367 -0.15 14.31 -11.36
C VAL A 367 0.37 13.39 -10.26
N GLY A 368 1.70 13.26 -10.13
CA GLY A 368 2.32 12.43 -9.08
C GLY A 368 1.91 12.89 -7.68
N ALA A 369 1.94 14.20 -7.44
CA ALA A 369 1.56 14.81 -6.17
C ALA A 369 0.07 14.64 -5.83
N GLY A 370 -0.83 14.49 -6.81
CA GLY A 370 -2.26 14.29 -6.57
C GLY A 370 -2.69 12.81 -6.48
N LEU A 371 -2.16 11.94 -7.34
CA LEU A 371 -2.59 10.55 -7.44
C LEU A 371 -2.18 9.70 -6.22
N SER A 372 -0.94 9.86 -5.79
CA SER A 372 -0.38 9.01 -4.74
C SER A 372 -1.03 9.25 -3.37
N PRO A 373 -1.22 10.50 -2.92
CA PRO A 373 -1.95 10.74 -1.67
C PRO A 373 -3.41 10.32 -1.74
N ALA A 374 -4.07 10.45 -2.89
CA ALA A 374 -5.48 10.09 -3.04
C ALA A 374 -5.70 8.58 -2.77
N ILE A 375 -4.83 7.73 -3.31
CA ILE A 375 -4.91 6.28 -3.14
C ILE A 375 -4.43 5.88 -1.74
N TYR A 376 -3.27 6.36 -1.31
CA TYR A 376 -2.72 5.91 -0.05
C TYR A 376 -3.55 6.37 1.16
N ASN A 377 -4.14 7.58 1.14
CA ASN A 377 -5.09 7.97 2.21
C ASN A 377 -6.39 7.18 2.18
N PHE A 378 -6.78 6.61 1.03
CA PHE A 378 -7.95 5.73 0.95
C PHE A 378 -7.64 4.36 1.55
N ILE A 379 -6.48 3.76 1.22
CA ILE A 379 -6.12 2.41 1.66
C ILE A 379 -5.53 2.39 3.08
N PHE A 380 -4.59 3.29 3.42
CA PHE A 380 -3.83 3.28 4.69
C PHE A 380 -3.58 4.71 5.25
N PRO A 381 -4.31 5.17 6.29
CA PRO A 381 -4.02 6.44 6.94
C PRO A 381 -2.78 6.32 7.82
N LEU A 382 -2.00 7.39 7.87
CA LEU A 382 -0.64 7.43 8.42
C LEU A 382 -0.59 7.54 9.94
N SER A 383 -1.67 7.36 10.72
CA SER A 383 -1.59 7.51 12.17
C SER A 383 -2.44 6.58 13.06
N LEU A 384 -1.94 6.53 14.29
CA LEU A 384 -2.27 5.68 15.43
C LEU A 384 -3.69 5.82 16.03
N ARG A 385 -4.45 6.81 15.58
CA ARG A 385 -5.68 7.26 16.25
C ARG A 385 -6.95 7.17 15.41
N SER A 386 -6.79 6.88 14.13
CA SER A 386 -7.90 6.86 13.20
C SER A 386 -7.71 5.61 12.33
N PHE A 387 -8.30 4.49 12.74
CA PHE A 387 -8.30 3.26 11.94
C PHE A 387 -8.86 3.53 10.52
N ASN A 388 -8.47 2.74 9.50
CA ASN A 388 -8.68 3.01 8.06
C ASN A 388 -10.12 3.37 7.67
N ARG A 389 -10.33 4.16 6.61
CA ARG A 389 -11.70 4.46 6.11
C ARG A 389 -12.44 3.18 5.70
N LEU A 390 -11.74 2.25 5.05
CA LEU A 390 -12.27 0.95 4.63
C LEU A 390 -12.54 0.02 5.82
N THR A 391 -11.62 -0.05 6.78
CA THR A 391 -11.78 -0.91 7.95
C THR A 391 -12.73 -0.33 8.99
N ASN A 392 -12.83 0.99 9.10
CA ASN A 392 -13.74 1.61 10.06
C ASN A 392 -15.17 1.41 9.63
N ASN A 393 -15.50 1.69 8.37
CA ASN A 393 -16.88 1.68 7.90
C ASN A 393 -17.47 0.27 7.73
N ILE A 394 -16.74 -0.77 8.14
CA ILE A 394 -17.18 -2.17 8.14
C ILE A 394 -16.90 -2.77 9.53
N ALA A 395 -17.95 -3.20 10.21
CA ALA A 395 -17.85 -3.88 11.49
C ALA A 395 -17.94 -5.41 11.30
N GLY A 396 -17.35 -6.15 12.25
CA GLY A 396 -17.15 -7.60 12.16
C GLY A 396 -15.77 -7.96 11.59
N TYR A 397 -14.99 -8.72 12.34
CA TYR A 397 -13.59 -9.05 11.99
C TYR A 397 -13.48 -9.83 10.68
N ALA A 398 -14.31 -10.86 10.47
CA ALA A 398 -14.27 -11.65 9.24
C ALA A 398 -14.79 -10.85 8.03
N LYS A 399 -15.88 -10.08 8.20
CA LYS A 399 -16.43 -9.21 7.13
C LYS A 399 -15.40 -8.18 6.67
N ARG A 400 -14.68 -7.56 7.61
CA ARG A 400 -13.61 -6.59 7.34
C ARG A 400 -12.44 -7.20 6.57
N GLY A 401 -11.97 -8.38 6.97
CA GLY A 401 -10.87 -9.07 6.29
C GLY A 401 -11.22 -9.40 4.83
N ILE A 402 -12.41 -9.96 4.60
CA ILE A 402 -12.91 -10.34 3.27
C ILE A 402 -13.11 -9.09 2.40
N ALA A 403 -13.77 -8.06 2.92
CA ALA A 403 -13.98 -6.82 2.19
C ALA A 403 -12.67 -6.13 1.79
N THR A 404 -11.67 -6.14 2.69
CA THR A 404 -10.35 -5.56 2.39
C THR A 404 -9.65 -6.33 1.27
N ALA A 405 -9.69 -7.67 1.30
CA ALA A 405 -9.12 -8.50 0.25
C ALA A 405 -9.81 -8.28 -1.12
N MET A 406 -11.15 -8.21 -1.14
CA MET A 406 -11.91 -7.93 -2.38
C MET A 406 -11.55 -6.57 -2.99
N VAL A 407 -11.37 -5.56 -2.15
CA VAL A 407 -11.02 -4.20 -2.58
C VAL A 407 -9.60 -4.15 -3.14
N VAL A 408 -8.63 -4.77 -2.48
CA VAL A 408 -7.24 -4.86 -2.98
C VAL A 408 -7.16 -5.65 -4.29
N MET A 409 -7.89 -6.77 -4.40
CA MET A 409 -7.97 -7.54 -5.64
C MET A 409 -8.48 -6.70 -6.81
N CYS A 410 -9.52 -5.87 -6.58
CA CYS A 410 -10.03 -4.94 -7.59
C CYS A 410 -9.00 -3.89 -8.00
N ALA A 411 -8.15 -3.44 -7.09
CA ALA A 411 -7.02 -2.54 -7.40
C ALA A 411 -6.00 -3.20 -8.33
N ASN A 412 -5.68 -4.49 -8.11
CA ASN A 412 -4.77 -5.23 -8.97
C ASN A 412 -5.35 -5.46 -10.38
N PHE A 413 -6.66 -5.68 -10.49
CA PHE A 413 -7.36 -5.67 -11.79
C PHE A 413 -7.24 -4.32 -12.51
N GLY A 414 -7.36 -3.21 -11.78
CA GLY A 414 -7.13 -1.88 -12.34
C GLY A 414 -5.69 -1.69 -12.85
N GLY A 415 -4.69 -2.30 -12.21
CA GLY A 415 -3.30 -2.37 -12.70
C GLY A 415 -3.15 -3.16 -14.02
N ALA A 416 -3.88 -4.27 -14.17
CA ALA A 416 -3.91 -5.03 -15.41
C ALA A 416 -4.49 -4.21 -16.59
N VAL A 417 -5.53 -3.41 -16.32
CA VAL A 417 -6.13 -2.49 -17.29
C VAL A 417 -5.21 -1.30 -17.58
N ALA A 418 -4.58 -0.72 -16.55
CA ALA A 418 -3.63 0.39 -16.65
C ALA A 418 -2.47 0.10 -17.63
N SER A 419 -2.00 -1.14 -17.61
CA SER A 419 -0.94 -1.65 -18.49
C SER A 419 -1.28 -1.55 -19.99
N GLN A 420 -2.57 -1.44 -20.35
CA GLN A 420 -3.06 -1.34 -21.73
C GLN A 420 -3.47 0.09 -22.15
N VAL A 421 -3.39 1.06 -21.23
CA VAL A 421 -3.87 2.43 -21.45
C VAL A 421 -3.00 3.19 -22.45
N TYR A 422 -1.67 3.12 -22.31
CA TYR A 422 -0.75 3.78 -23.21
C TYR A 422 -0.35 2.86 -24.36
N ARG A 423 -0.73 3.23 -25.59
CA ARG A 423 -0.46 2.45 -26.80
C ARG A 423 0.61 3.12 -27.65
N PRO A 424 1.45 2.35 -28.36
CA PRO A 424 2.52 2.90 -29.19
C PRO A 424 2.02 3.72 -30.38
N LYS A 425 0.75 3.52 -30.81
CA LYS A 425 0.14 4.24 -31.94
C LYS A 425 -0.25 5.69 -31.62
N ASP A 426 -0.26 6.08 -30.35
CA ASP A 426 -0.75 7.39 -29.92
C ASP A 426 0.40 8.41 -29.89
N LEU A 427 0.50 9.22 -30.94
CA LEU A 427 1.63 10.12 -31.21
C LEU A 427 1.90 11.19 -30.12
N TYR A 428 0.96 11.41 -29.19
CA TYR A 428 1.12 12.31 -28.04
C TYR A 428 0.52 11.75 -26.74
N TYR A 429 0.27 10.43 -26.70
CA TYR A 429 -0.45 9.78 -25.59
C TYR A 429 -1.78 10.45 -25.18
N PHE A 430 -2.37 11.26 -26.06
CA PHE A 430 -3.63 11.96 -25.80
C PHE A 430 -4.71 10.98 -25.32
N PHE A 431 -4.85 9.86 -26.02
CA PHE A 431 -5.79 8.79 -25.66
C PHE A 431 -5.52 8.22 -24.26
N GLY A 432 -4.27 7.91 -23.93
CA GLY A 432 -3.89 7.37 -22.62
C GLY A 432 -4.12 8.35 -21.47
N HIS A 433 -3.79 9.63 -21.68
CA HIS A 433 -4.06 10.70 -20.71
C HIS A 433 -5.57 10.97 -20.56
N SER A 434 -6.34 10.96 -21.66
CA SER A 434 -7.80 11.14 -21.62
C SER A 434 -8.51 10.00 -20.89
N ILE A 435 -8.08 8.75 -21.10
CA ILE A 435 -8.60 7.59 -20.34
C ILE A 435 -8.28 7.74 -18.85
N SER A 436 -7.03 8.06 -18.53
CA SER A 436 -6.60 8.27 -17.14
C SER A 436 -7.38 9.39 -16.47
N LEU A 437 -7.66 10.47 -17.20
CA LEU A 437 -8.50 11.59 -16.74
C LEU A 437 -9.96 11.17 -16.53
N ALA A 438 -10.55 10.42 -17.45
CA ALA A 438 -11.92 9.93 -17.34
C ALA A 438 -12.11 9.02 -16.11
N PHE A 439 -11.19 8.08 -15.89
CA PHE A 439 -11.19 7.24 -14.70
C PHE A 439 -10.94 8.05 -13.42
N LEU A 440 -10.09 9.08 -13.46
CA LEU A 440 -9.90 9.96 -12.31
C LEU A 440 -11.16 10.75 -11.96
N ILE A 441 -11.90 11.25 -12.95
CA ILE A 441 -13.21 11.90 -12.73
C ILE A 441 -14.21 10.90 -12.15
N ALA A 442 -14.25 9.66 -12.66
CA ALA A 442 -15.09 8.61 -12.09
C ALA A 442 -14.71 8.26 -10.64
N SER A 443 -13.41 8.33 -10.29
CA SER A 443 -12.93 8.20 -8.90
C SER A 443 -13.45 9.33 -8.00
N VAL A 444 -13.47 10.57 -8.49
CA VAL A 444 -14.03 11.71 -7.76
C VAL A 444 -15.54 11.53 -7.55
N CYS A 445 -16.28 11.16 -8.60
CA CYS A 445 -17.71 10.91 -8.52
C CYS A 445 -18.04 9.81 -7.50
N THR A 446 -17.33 8.67 -7.56
CA THR A 446 -17.52 7.58 -6.60
C THR A 446 -17.18 7.99 -5.16
N SER A 447 -16.14 8.80 -4.95
CA SER A 447 -15.78 9.35 -3.64
C SER A 447 -16.89 10.25 -3.06
N ILE A 448 -17.46 11.11 -3.90
CA ILE A 448 -18.55 12.03 -3.53
C ILE A 448 -19.82 11.23 -3.20
N ILE A 449 -20.16 10.23 -4.03
CA ILE A 449 -21.30 9.34 -3.77
C ILE A 449 -21.13 8.64 -2.42
N GLN A 450 -19.96 8.07 -2.13
CA GLN A 450 -19.68 7.46 -0.84
C GLN A 450 -19.81 8.45 0.32
N LEU A 451 -19.29 9.68 0.16
CA LEU A 451 -19.40 10.74 1.17
C LEU A 451 -20.87 11.10 1.44
N ILE A 452 -21.70 11.26 0.40
CA ILE A 452 -23.13 11.57 0.54
C ILE A 452 -23.86 10.43 1.23
N ILE A 453 -23.58 9.18 0.85
CA ILE A 453 -24.18 7.99 1.47
C ILE A 453 -23.82 7.93 2.95
N PHE A 454 -22.54 8.07 3.32
CA PHE A 454 -22.12 8.01 4.73
C PHE A 454 -22.65 9.18 5.54
N ARG A 455 -22.71 10.40 4.99
CA ARG A 455 -23.36 11.54 5.65
C ARG A 455 -24.85 11.30 5.87
N THR A 456 -25.56 10.81 4.86
CA THR A 456 -26.99 10.52 4.96
C THR A 456 -27.26 9.42 5.99
N LEU A 457 -26.44 8.37 6.02
CA LEU A 457 -26.56 7.29 7.00
C LEU A 457 -26.25 7.77 8.42
N ASN A 458 -25.19 8.57 8.60
CA ASN A 458 -24.89 9.17 9.91
C ASN A 458 -26.01 10.09 10.39
N LYS A 459 -26.61 10.88 9.49
CA LYS A 459 -27.75 11.75 9.79
C LYS A 459 -28.97 10.92 10.22
N LYS A 460 -29.33 9.89 9.44
CA LYS A 460 -30.46 8.98 9.77
C LYS A 460 -30.25 8.26 11.10
N LYS A 461 -29.03 7.80 11.40
CA LYS A 461 -28.71 7.14 12.67
C LYS A 461 -28.82 8.09 13.86
N LYS A 462 -28.46 9.37 13.68
CA LYS A 462 -28.57 10.40 14.71
C LYS A 462 -30.01 10.86 14.95
N GLU A 463 -30.82 10.93 13.89
CA GLU A 463 -32.20 11.42 13.96
C GLU A 463 -33.20 10.33 14.37
N ASN A 464 -33.05 9.08 13.91
CA ASN A 464 -34.00 7.99 14.18
C ASN A 464 -33.27 6.66 14.51
N PRO A 465 -32.62 6.54 15.68
CA PRO A 465 -31.92 5.31 16.07
C PRO A 465 -32.84 4.08 16.19
N GLN A 466 -34.11 4.29 16.62
CA GLN A 466 -35.11 3.21 16.76
C GLN A 466 -35.51 2.57 15.45
N SER A 467 -35.53 3.30 14.33
CA SER A 467 -35.86 2.74 13.01
C SER A 467 -34.89 1.64 12.55
N PHE A 468 -33.68 1.58 13.10
CA PHE A 468 -32.69 0.53 12.82
C PHE A 468 -32.85 -0.70 13.72
N LEU A 469 -33.58 -0.56 14.84
CA LEU A 469 -33.78 -1.58 15.88
C LEU A 469 -35.17 -2.22 15.80
N GLU A 470 -36.15 -1.54 15.19
CA GLU A 470 -37.52 -2.02 15.05
C GLU A 470 -37.61 -3.35 14.27
N GLY A 471 -38.27 -4.33 14.87
CA GLY A 471 -38.54 -5.64 14.26
C GLY A 471 -37.38 -6.65 14.29
N LYS A 472 -36.26 -6.34 14.96
CA LYS A 472 -35.09 -7.22 15.05
C LYS A 472 -34.97 -7.91 16.40
N THR A 473 -34.56 -9.17 16.38
CA THR A 473 -34.27 -9.95 17.59
C THR A 473 -32.95 -9.52 18.25
N GLU A 474 -32.75 -9.79 19.55
CA GLU A 474 -31.51 -9.42 20.28
C GLU A 474 -30.24 -9.98 19.63
N GLU A 475 -30.29 -11.19 19.07
CA GLU A 475 -29.18 -11.76 18.29
C GLU A 475 -28.93 -11.02 16.98
N GLU A 476 -29.96 -10.49 16.33
CA GLU A 476 -29.82 -9.70 15.10
C GLU A 476 -29.28 -8.30 15.39
N ILE A 477 -29.65 -7.71 16.53
CA ILE A 477 -29.12 -6.42 17.00
C ILE A 477 -27.63 -6.54 17.30
N LYS A 478 -27.22 -7.60 18.02
CA LYS A 478 -25.82 -7.86 18.35
C LYS A 478 -24.95 -8.10 17.10
N ASN A 479 -25.55 -8.65 16.04
CA ASN A 479 -24.87 -8.97 14.78
C ASN A 479 -25.02 -7.91 13.68
N MET A 480 -25.67 -6.76 13.95
CA MET A 480 -25.87 -5.71 12.94
C MET A 480 -24.59 -5.04 12.47
N GLY A 481 -23.50 -5.12 13.25
CA GLY A 481 -22.21 -4.59 12.87
C GLY A 481 -22.26 -3.10 12.49
N ASP A 482 -21.90 -2.77 11.24
CA ASP A 482 -21.83 -1.39 10.76
C ASP A 482 -23.21 -0.74 10.54
N LEU A 483 -24.29 -1.52 10.56
CA LEU A 483 -25.66 -1.01 10.50
C LEU A 483 -26.20 -0.59 11.87
N HIS A 484 -25.49 -0.92 12.96
CA HIS A 484 -25.90 -0.54 14.31
C HIS A 484 -26.00 0.99 14.46
N PRO A 485 -27.03 1.53 15.14
CA PRO A 485 -27.24 2.98 15.24
C PRO A 485 -26.10 3.71 15.97
N GLU A 486 -25.43 3.05 16.93
CA GLU A 486 -24.25 3.60 17.62
C GLU A 486 -22.98 3.62 16.75
N PHE A 487 -22.98 2.88 15.64
CA PHE A 487 -21.86 2.85 14.73
C PHE A 487 -21.89 4.08 13.80
N ILE A 488 -21.01 5.05 14.03
CA ILE A 488 -20.88 6.27 13.21
C ILE A 488 -19.82 6.05 12.12
N TYR A 489 -20.20 6.24 10.86
CA TYR A 489 -19.27 6.16 9.73
C TYR A 489 -18.29 7.33 9.75
N ASN A 490 -17.01 7.05 9.47
CA ASN A 490 -16.00 8.10 9.32
C ASN A 490 -16.09 8.73 7.92
N LEU A 491 -16.09 10.07 7.88
CA LEU A 491 -16.28 10.88 6.67
C LEU A 491 -14.97 11.19 5.94
#